data_AF-A0A1R2B6V9-F1
#
_entry.id   AF-A0A1R2B6V9-F1
#
_cell.length_a   1.000
_cell.length_b   1.000
_cell.length_c   1.000
_cell.angle_alpha   90.00
_cell.angle_beta   90.00
_cell.angle_gamma   90.00
#
_symmetry.space_group_name_H-M   'P 1'
#
loop_
_entity.id
_entity.type
_entity.pdbx_description
1 polymer ?
#
loop_
_entity_poly.entity_id
_entity_poly.type
_entity_poly.pdbx_seq_one_letter_code
_entity_poly.pdbx_strand_id
1 'polypeptide(L)'
;MEIRIPSYREIEHGKKSFIAYQIVVSFREWRNIVEKRYSEFVELHEVMKLIQKIIKKPIPNLPPHKALKSLLSKLSEEDLEERRRDLENYLRALEISPCAKHSKFFPEFVSLPLRFRDDWALGFHEEGN
;
A
#
# COMPACT_ATOMS: atom_id res chain seq x y z
N MET A 1 5.47 10.54 4.76
CA MET A 1 5.83 9.29 5.48
C MET A 1 6.78 8.51 4.59
N GLU A 2 7.73 7.75 5.11
CA GLU A 2 8.57 6.90 4.25
C GLU A 2 7.92 5.52 4.10
N ILE A 3 7.77 5.05 2.86
CA ILE A 3 7.21 3.73 2.53
C ILE A 3 8.14 3.01 1.55
N ARG A 4 8.53 1.79 1.91
CA ARG A 4 9.31 0.87 1.09
C ARG A 4 8.62 -0.49 1.03
N ILE A 5 8.79 -1.21 -0.07
CA ILE A 5 8.42 -2.62 -0.20
C ILE A 5 9.68 -3.40 -0.59
N PRO A 6 10.63 -3.68 0.32
CA PRO A 6 11.93 -4.23 -0.05
C PRO A 6 11.88 -5.65 -0.61
N SER A 7 10.84 -6.43 -0.31
CA SER A 7 10.77 -7.84 -0.66
C SER A 7 9.34 -8.36 -0.72
N TYR A 8 9.20 -9.58 -1.21
CA TYR A 8 7.98 -10.37 -1.15
C TYR A 8 8.33 -11.81 -0.84
N ARG A 9 7.35 -12.56 -0.33
CA ARG A 9 7.48 -14.00 -0.09
C ARG A 9 6.18 -14.72 -0.37
N GLU A 10 6.29 -15.99 -0.74
CA GLU A 10 5.14 -16.88 -0.81
C GLU A 10 4.75 -17.31 0.62
N ILE A 11 3.48 -17.12 0.97
CA ILE A 11 2.90 -17.58 2.23
C ILE A 11 1.96 -18.74 1.92
N GLU A 12 2.19 -19.87 2.57
CA GLU A 12 1.31 -21.03 2.53
C GLU A 12 0.19 -20.87 3.56
N HIS A 13 -1.04 -21.11 3.11
CA HIS A 13 -2.25 -21.11 3.92
C HIS A 13 -3.07 -22.37 3.59
N GLY A 14 -2.73 -23.47 4.26
CA GLY A 14 -3.29 -24.78 3.99
C GLY A 14 -2.92 -25.27 2.59
N LYS A 15 -3.91 -25.50 1.73
CA LYS A 15 -3.70 -25.96 0.34
C LYS A 15 -3.50 -24.84 -0.68
N LYS A 16 -3.50 -23.59 -0.25
CA LYS A 16 -3.34 -22.42 -1.11
C LYS A 16 -2.11 -21.64 -0.69
N SER A 17 -1.43 -21.03 -1.65
CA SER A 17 -0.37 -20.06 -1.39
C SER A 17 -0.73 -18.71 -2.01
N PHE A 18 -0.13 -17.65 -1.48
CA PHE A 18 -0.22 -16.31 -2.05
C PHE A 18 1.07 -15.55 -1.83
N ILE A 19 1.32 -14.52 -2.66
CA ILE A 19 2.46 -13.64 -2.49
C ILE A 19 2.09 -12.51 -1.53
N ALA A 20 2.88 -12.37 -0.47
CA ALA A 20 2.81 -11.27 0.47
C ALA A 20 3.99 -10.33 0.26
N TYR A 21 3.69 -9.04 0.14
CA TYR A 21 4.65 -7.96 0.01
C TYR A 21 4.99 -7.42 1.40
N GLN A 22 6.28 -7.40 1.73
CA GLN A 22 6.75 -6.80 2.97
C GLN A 22 6.81 -5.29 2.80
N ILE A 23 6.02 -4.54 3.56
CA ILE A 23 5.96 -3.08 3.53
C ILE A 23 6.65 -2.55 4.79
N VAL A 24 7.72 -1.79 4.62
CA VAL A 24 8.41 -1.06 5.68
C VAL A 24 7.89 0.38 5.68
N VAL A 25 7.40 0.81 6.84
CA VAL A 25 6.78 2.12 7.03
C VAL A 25 7.52 2.85 8.14
N SER A 26 7.95 4.07 7.89
CA SER A 26 8.61 4.93 8.89
C SER A 26 7.92 6.30 8.94
N PHE A 27 7.57 6.74 10.14
CA PHE A 27 7.01 8.06 10.41
C PHE A 27 7.49 8.56 11.77
N ARG A 28 8.25 9.66 11.78
CA ARG A 28 8.95 10.17 12.97
C ARG A 28 9.81 9.07 13.64
N GLU A 29 9.69 8.88 14.94
CA GLU A 29 10.37 7.84 15.72
C GLU A 29 9.76 6.44 15.54
N TRP A 30 8.61 6.33 14.87
CA TRP A 30 7.94 5.05 14.67
C TRP A 30 8.33 4.40 13.35
N ARG A 31 8.66 3.11 13.43
CA ARG A 31 8.92 2.23 12.29
C ARG A 31 8.25 0.89 12.49
N ASN A 32 7.65 0.36 11.43
CA ASN A 32 7.01 -0.94 11.46
C ASN A 32 7.14 -1.67 10.12
N ILE A 33 6.91 -2.98 10.17
CA ILE A 33 6.84 -3.86 9.01
C ILE A 33 5.45 -4.49 9.00
N VAL A 34 4.74 -4.38 7.87
CA VAL A 34 3.47 -5.05 7.64
C VAL A 34 3.55 -5.88 6.38
N GLU A 35 2.80 -6.97 6.32
CA GLU A 35 2.72 -7.82 5.12
C GLU A 35 1.34 -7.71 4.49
N LYS A 36 1.31 -7.50 3.18
CA LYS A 36 0.06 -7.36 2.42
C LYS A 36 0.10 -8.16 1.14
N ARG A 37 -0.96 -8.89 0.83
CA ARG A 37 -1.12 -9.54 -0.49
C ARG A 37 -1.78 -8.57 -1.48
N TYR A 38 -1.58 -8.81 -2.78
CA TYR A 38 -2.10 -7.90 -3.83
C TYR A 38 -3.61 -7.59 -3.69
N SER A 39 -4.46 -8.56 -3.33
CA SER A 39 -5.89 -8.31 -3.17
C SER A 39 -6.23 -7.33 -2.04
N GLU A 40 -5.40 -7.21 -1.00
CA GLU A 40 -5.60 -6.17 0.02
C GLU A 40 -5.31 -4.76 -0.54
N PHE A 41 -4.41 -4.62 -1.51
CA PHE A 41 -4.22 -3.36 -2.23
C PHE A 41 -5.42 -3.03 -3.12
N VAL A 42 -6.05 -4.04 -3.72
CA VAL A 42 -7.30 -3.88 -4.49
C VAL A 42 -8.41 -3.38 -3.58
N GLU A 43 -8.60 -3.99 -2.41
CA GLU A 43 -9.59 -3.58 -1.41
C GLU A 43 -9.35 -2.12 -0.97
N LEU A 44 -8.11 -1.75 -0.65
CA LEU A 44 -7.74 -0.37 -0.36
C LEU A 44 -8.09 0.56 -1.53
N HIS A 45 -7.71 0.21 -2.76
CA HIS A 45 -7.93 1.03 -3.94
C HIS A 45 -9.42 1.29 -4.22
N GLU A 46 -10.27 0.29 -4.08
CA GLU A 46 -11.71 0.47 -4.26
C GLU A 46 -12.30 1.42 -3.22
N VAL A 47 -11.86 1.35 -1.95
CA VAL A 47 -12.26 2.32 -0.93
C VAL A 47 -11.74 3.73 -1.27
N MET A 48 -10.51 3.86 -1.77
CA MET A 48 -9.97 5.15 -2.22
C MET A 48 -10.75 5.73 -3.40
N LYS A 49 -11.26 4.89 -4.32
CA LYS A 49 -12.15 5.33 -5.41
C LYS A 49 -13.47 5.88 -4.89
N LEU A 50 -14.03 5.29 -3.83
CA LEU A 50 -15.24 5.82 -3.19
C LEU A 50 -14.98 7.22 -2.61
N ILE A 51 -13.84 7.41 -1.92
CA ILE A 51 -13.44 8.71 -1.38
C ILE A 51 -13.18 9.72 -2.49
N GLN A 52 -12.46 9.33 -3.55
CA GLN A 52 -12.25 10.14 -4.75
C GLN A 52 -13.57 10.66 -5.32
N LYS A 53 -14.62 9.82 -5.37
CA LYS A 53 -15.95 10.25 -5.86
C LYS A 53 -16.60 11.29 -4.96
N ILE A 54 -16.33 11.27 -3.65
CA ILE A 54 -16.86 12.22 -2.67
C ILE A 54 -16.10 13.54 -2.76
N ILE A 55 -14.77 13.52 -2.65
CA ILE A 55 -13.95 14.73 -2.55
C ILE A 55 -13.46 15.28 -3.90
N LYS A 56 -13.71 14.56 -5.00
CA LYS A 56 -13.34 14.93 -6.38
C LYS A 56 -11.84 15.20 -6.57
N LYS A 57 -10.98 14.44 -5.88
CA LYS A 57 -9.52 14.51 -6.00
C LYS A 57 -8.95 13.26 -6.66
N PRO A 58 -7.85 13.36 -7.42
CA PRO A 58 -7.24 12.22 -8.09
C PRO A 58 -6.60 11.25 -7.09
N ILE A 59 -6.49 9.98 -7.51
CA ILE A 59 -5.70 8.93 -6.84
C ILE A 59 -4.82 8.26 -7.90
N PRO A 60 -3.66 7.68 -7.52
CA PRO A 60 -2.85 6.92 -8.45
C PRO A 60 -3.60 5.66 -8.93
N ASN A 61 -3.28 5.22 -10.15
CA ASN A 61 -3.80 3.97 -10.69
C ASN A 61 -3.18 2.78 -9.93
N LEU A 62 -4.01 1.79 -9.60
CA LEU A 62 -3.49 0.53 -9.07
C LEU A 62 -2.76 -0.24 -10.18
N PRO A 63 -1.58 -0.82 -9.92
CA PRO A 63 -0.90 -1.68 -10.88
C PRO A 63 -1.84 -2.83 -11.29
N PRO A 64 -1.99 -3.14 -12.60
CA PRO A 64 -2.98 -4.09 -13.06
C PRO A 64 -2.70 -5.49 -12.52
N HIS A 65 -3.77 -6.21 -12.17
CA HIS A 65 -3.67 -7.63 -11.92
C HIS A 65 -3.40 -8.30 -13.27
N LYS A 66 -2.21 -8.92 -13.45
CA LYS A 66 -1.93 -9.80 -14.59
C LYS A 66 -2.73 -11.11 -14.46
N ALA A 67 -4.05 -11.01 -14.28
CA ALA A 67 -4.98 -12.09 -13.98
C ALA A 67 -4.93 -13.17 -15.06
N LEU A 68 -4.86 -12.74 -16.32
CA LEU A 68 -4.75 -13.65 -17.46
C LEU A 68 -3.47 -14.48 -17.39
N LYS A 69 -2.34 -13.87 -17.01
CA LYS A 69 -1.07 -14.57 -16.83
C LYS A 69 -1.13 -15.52 -15.63
N SER A 70 -1.68 -15.07 -14.50
CA SER A 70 -1.89 -15.87 -13.28
C SER A 70 -2.83 -17.08 -13.45
N LEU A 71 -3.78 -17.03 -14.37
CA LEU A 71 -4.69 -18.13 -14.67
C LEU A 71 -4.07 -19.15 -15.63
N LEU A 72 -3.20 -18.70 -16.53
CA LEU A 72 -2.54 -19.53 -17.53
C LEU A 72 -1.21 -20.12 -17.04
N SER A 73 -0.51 -19.44 -16.14
CA SER A 73 0.75 -19.88 -15.54
C SER A 73 1.04 -19.18 -14.20
N LYS A 74 1.97 -19.70 -13.41
CA LYS A 74 2.50 -18.95 -12.26
C LYS A 74 3.22 -17.69 -12.76
N LEU A 75 3.10 -16.59 -12.01
CA LEU A 75 3.85 -15.37 -12.28
C LEU A 75 5.35 -15.67 -12.21
N SER A 76 6.13 -15.12 -13.14
CA SER A 76 7.59 -15.22 -13.07
C SER A 76 8.13 -14.33 -11.95
N GLU A 77 9.37 -14.58 -11.52
CA GLU A 77 10.08 -13.71 -10.58
C GLU A 77 10.14 -12.26 -11.09
N GLU A 78 10.32 -12.07 -12.40
CA GLU A 78 10.31 -10.76 -13.04
C GLU A 78 8.94 -10.06 -12.93
N ASP A 79 7.83 -10.79 -13.12
CA ASP A 79 6.48 -10.23 -12.93
C ASP A 79 6.23 -9.83 -11.47
N LEU A 80 6.74 -10.62 -10.52
CA LEU A 80 6.58 -10.37 -9.09
C LEU A 80 7.40 -9.16 -8.63
N GLU A 81 8.62 -9.01 -9.14
CA GLU A 81 9.49 -7.87 -8.86
C GLU A 81 8.99 -6.59 -9.51
N GLU A 82 8.50 -6.65 -10.75
CA GLU A 82 7.82 -5.52 -11.39
C GLU A 82 6.62 -5.07 -10.54
N ARG A 83 5.75 -6.02 -10.15
CA ARG A 83 4.60 -5.72 -9.29
C ARG A 83 5.03 -5.14 -7.94
N ARG A 84 6.09 -5.65 -7.30
CA ARG A 84 6.61 -5.12 -6.03
C ARG A 84 6.97 -3.64 -6.17
N ARG A 85 7.73 -3.29 -7.20
CA ARG A 85 8.15 -1.90 -7.49
C ARG A 85 6.95 -1.01 -7.78
N ASP A 86 5.99 -1.49 -8.56
CA ASP A 86 4.80 -0.71 -8.92
C ASP A 86 3.88 -0.48 -7.73
N LEU A 87 3.73 -1.47 -6.84
CA LEU A 87 3.00 -1.33 -5.58
C LEU A 87 3.70 -0.33 -4.63
N GLU A 88 5.03 -0.32 -4.59
CA GLU A 88 5.80 0.68 -3.81
C GLU A 88 5.52 2.09 -4.32
N ASN A 89 5.61 2.29 -5.64
CA ASN A 89 5.31 3.58 -6.28
C ASN A 89 3.85 4.00 -6.04
N TYR A 90 2.91 3.06 -6.16
CA TYR A 90 1.50 3.28 -5.87
C TYR A 90 1.26 3.76 -4.44
N LEU A 91 1.82 3.09 -3.43
CA LEU A 91 1.64 3.49 -2.03
C LEU A 91 2.25 4.86 -1.73
N ARG A 92 3.44 5.14 -2.27
CA ARG A 92 4.08 6.46 -2.10
C ARG A 92 3.26 7.58 -2.74
N ALA A 93 2.69 7.35 -3.92
CA ALA A 93 1.82 8.31 -4.56
C ALA A 93 0.47 8.46 -3.83
N LEU A 94 -0.04 7.36 -3.27
CA LEU A 94 -1.31 7.36 -2.56
C LEU A 94 -1.19 8.08 -1.22
N GLU A 95 -0.09 7.90 -0.48
CA GLU A 95 0.09 8.46 0.87
C GLU A 95 -0.04 9.99 0.88
N ILE A 96 0.47 10.66 -0.15
CA ILE A 96 0.41 12.11 -0.30
C ILE A 96 -0.92 12.59 -0.89
N SER A 97 -1.79 11.69 -1.35
CA SER A 97 -3.06 12.06 -1.98
C SER A 97 -4.06 12.60 -0.95
N PRO A 98 -4.90 13.60 -1.32
CA PRO A 98 -5.97 14.06 -0.43
C PRO A 98 -6.91 12.93 0.02
N CYS A 99 -7.16 11.94 -0.83
CA CYS A 99 -8.04 10.82 -0.52
C CYS A 99 -7.50 9.97 0.65
N ALA A 100 -6.18 9.74 0.68
CA ALA A 100 -5.55 9.04 1.78
C ALA A 100 -5.61 9.88 3.07
N LYS A 101 -5.29 11.19 2.99
CA LYS A 101 -5.29 12.11 4.14
C LYS A 101 -6.69 12.30 4.77
N HIS A 102 -7.76 12.21 3.97
CA HIS A 102 -9.14 12.39 4.44
C HIS A 102 -9.81 11.09 4.90
N SER A 103 -9.07 10.00 5.12
CA SER A 103 -9.66 8.73 5.51
C SER A 103 -8.80 7.93 6.47
N LYS A 104 -9.45 7.04 7.23
CA LYS A 104 -8.78 6.11 8.15
C LYS A 104 -8.19 4.87 7.46
N PHE A 105 -8.62 4.58 6.23
CA PHE A 105 -8.32 3.30 5.58
C PHE A 105 -6.85 3.17 5.17
N PHE A 106 -6.25 4.24 4.67
CA PHE A 106 -4.82 4.24 4.35
C PHE A 106 -3.94 4.05 5.60
N PRO A 107 -4.09 4.83 6.69
CA PRO A 107 -3.29 4.61 7.88
C PRO A 107 -3.58 3.25 8.54
N GLU A 108 -4.78 2.70 8.44
CA GLU A 108 -5.06 1.32 8.87
C GLU A 108 -4.32 0.28 8.03
N PHE A 109 -4.30 0.43 6.71
CA PHE A 109 -3.62 -0.48 5.79
C PHE A 109 -2.12 -0.59 6.09
N VAL A 110 -1.46 0.53 6.37
CA VAL A 110 -0.03 0.59 6.75
C VAL A 110 0.22 0.40 8.25
N SER A 111 -0.83 0.13 9.03
CA SER A 111 -0.79 -0.02 10.50
C SER A 111 -0.17 1.18 11.23
N LEU A 112 -0.40 2.40 10.75
CA LEU A 112 -0.01 3.63 11.43
C LEU A 112 -0.79 3.78 12.75
N PRO A 113 -0.10 3.89 13.91
CA PRO A 113 -0.72 4.06 15.21
C PRO A 113 -1.64 5.29 15.27
N LEU A 114 -2.75 5.17 15.99
CA LEU A 114 -3.74 6.26 16.13
C LEU A 114 -3.11 7.60 16.53
N ARG A 115 -2.13 7.57 17.44
CA ARG A 115 -1.41 8.77 17.93
C ARG A 115 -0.68 9.58 16.85
N PHE A 116 -0.41 9.00 15.68
CA PHE A 116 0.29 9.67 14.59
C PHE A 116 -0.62 10.04 13.40
N ARG A 117 -1.89 9.63 13.43
CA ARG A 117 -2.76 9.74 12.24
C ARG A 117 -3.09 11.19 11.92
N ASP A 118 -3.38 12.01 12.93
CA ASP A 118 -3.70 13.42 12.73
C ASP A 118 -2.47 14.19 12.23
N ASP A 119 -1.31 13.94 12.84
CA ASP A 119 -0.03 14.52 12.42
C ASP A 119 0.33 14.18 10.98
N TRP A 120 0.19 12.91 10.60
CA TRP A 120 0.40 12.46 9.22
C TRP A 120 -0.61 13.05 8.24
N ALA A 121 -1.87 13.22 8.66
CA ALA A 121 -2.94 13.77 7.84
C ALA A 121 -2.74 15.27 7.57
N LEU A 122 -2.26 16.01 8.56
CA LEU A 122 -2.00 17.46 8.49
C LEU A 122 -0.64 17.81 7.85
N GLY A 123 0.23 16.81 7.65
CA GLY A 123 1.54 17.01 7.03
C GLY A 123 2.58 17.59 7.99
N PHE A 124 2.40 17.40 9.30
CA PHE A 124 3.39 17.82 10.29
C PHE A 124 4.63 16.94 10.21
N HIS A 125 5.66 17.48 9.58
CA HIS A 125 7.03 17.00 9.70
C HIS A 125 7.66 17.71 10.89
N GLU A 126 8.33 16.98 11.79
CA GLU A 126 9.19 17.64 12.78
C GLU A 126 10.27 18.39 12.01
N GLU A 127 10.20 19.73 12.03
CA GLU A 127 11.34 20.55 11.66
C GLU A 127 12.43 20.27 12.69
N GLY A 128 13.49 19.59 12.24
CA GLY A 128 14.64 19.32 13.08
C GLY A 128 15.26 20.62 13.56
N ASN A 129 15.42 20.72 14.89
CA ASN A 129 16.23 21.72 15.57
C ASN A 129 17.73 21.41 15.40
#